data_AF-T4VRA2-F1
#
_entry.id   AF-T4VRA2-F1
#
_cell.length_a   1.000
_cell.length_b   1.000
_cell.length_c   1.000
_cell.angle_alpha   90.00
_cell.angle_beta   90.00
_cell.angle_gamma   90.00
#
_symmetry.space_group_name_H-M   'P 1'
#
loop_
_entity.id
_entity.type
_entity.pdbx_description
1 polymer ?
#
loop_
_entity_poly.entity_id
_entity_poly.type
_entity_poly.pdbx_seq_one_letter_code
_entity_poly.pdbx_strand_id
1 'polypeptide(L)' 'MNPDKIYVLNKGQVVESGSHEELLSKKGVYYNIFQRTLSN' A
#
# COMPACT_ATOMS: atom_id res chain seq x y z
N MET A 1 -14.88 7.58 -11.22
CA MET A 1 -14.91 6.80 -9.95
C MET A 1 -13.72 7.26 -9.14
N ASN A 2 -13.94 7.77 -7.93
CA ASN A 2 -12.85 8.13 -7.02
C ASN A 2 -12.08 6.85 -6.68
N PRO A 3 -10.75 6.77 -6.92
CA PRO A 3 -9.99 5.67 -6.39
C PRO A 3 -10.02 5.76 -4.87
N ASP A 4 -10.46 4.69 -4.20
CA ASP A 4 -10.30 4.56 -2.77
C ASP A 4 -8.82 4.71 -2.42
N LYS A 5 -8.52 5.70 -1.57
CA LYS A 5 -7.14 6.04 -1.21
C LYS A 5 -6.70 5.20 -0.03
N ILE A 6 -5.60 4.49 -0.21
CA ILE A 6 -5.01 3.63 0.81
C ILE A 6 -3.99 4.44 1.60
N TYR A 7 -3.98 4.27 2.92
CA TYR A 7 -2.99 4.85 3.83
C TYR A 7 -2.29 3.71 4.59
N VAL A 8 -0.98 3.61 4.42
CA VAL A 8 -0.15 2.64 5.13
C VAL A 8 0.41 3.28 6.39
N LEU A 9 0.10 2.68 7.53
CA LEU A 9 0.57 3.13 8.84
C LEU A 9 1.76 2.29 9.30
N ASN A 10 2.79 2.95 9.81
CA ASN A 10 3.89 2.32 10.52
C ASN A 10 4.18 3.14 11.78
N LYS A 11 4.19 2.48 12.95
CA LYS A 11 4.42 3.13 14.25
C LYS A 11 3.54 4.37 14.49
N GLY A 12 2.27 4.30 14.07
CA GLY A 12 1.30 5.40 14.24
C GLY A 12 1.47 6.57 13.26
N GLN A 13 2.36 6.47 12.28
CA GLN A 13 2.56 7.50 11.25
C GLN A 13 2.22 6.95 9.87
N VAL A 14 1.69 7.80 8.99
CA VAL A 14 1.48 7.45 7.58
C VAL A 14 2.83 7.43 6.88
N VAL A 15 3.24 6.26 6.39
CA VAL A 15 4.49 6.10 5.65
C VAL A 15 4.28 6.06 4.13
N GLU A 16 3.10 5.62 3.68
CA GLU A 16 2.73 5.62 2.26
C GLU A 16 1.24 5.92 2.09
N SER A 17 0.90 6.61 1.01
CA SER A 17 -0.50 6.74 0.58
C SER A 17 -0.62 6.86 -0.95
N GLY A 18 -1.76 6.45 -1.47
CA GLY A 18 -2.05 6.45 -2.91
C GLY A 18 -3.17 5.49 -3.28
N SER A 19 -3.45 5.37 -4.57
CA SER A 19 -4.29 4.29 -5.11
C SER A 19 -3.58 2.94 -4.99
N HIS A 20 -4.34 1.86 -5.19
CA HIS A 20 -3.78 0.52 -5.25
C HIS A 20 -2.68 0.41 -6.33
N GLU A 21 -2.91 0.91 -7.55
CA GLU A 21 -1.90 0.84 -8.61
C GLU A 21 -0.65 1.67 -8.27
N GLU A 22 -0.84 2.90 -7.75
CA GLU A 22 0.27 3.76 -7.36
C GLU A 22 1.17 3.11 -6.31
N LEU A 23 0.57 2.46 -5.30
CA LEU A 23 1.31 1.82 -4.23
C LEU A 23 1.99 0.52 -4.68
N LEU A 24 1.40 -0.22 -5.62
CA LEU A 24 2.05 -1.39 -6.23
C LEU A 24 3.24 -0.98 -7.11
N SER A 25 3.10 0.08 -7.91
CA SER A 25 4.19 0.60 -8.75
C SER A 25 5.37 1.13 -7.94
N LYS A 26 5.11 1.72 -6.76
CA LYS A 26 6.16 2.21 -5.84
C LYS A 26 7.03 1.10 -5.25
N LYS A 27 6.59 -0.17 -5.28
CA LYS A 27 7.29 -1.32 -4.67
C LYS A 27 7.72 -1.07 -3.21
N GLY A 28 6.87 -0.33 -2.49
CA GLY A 28 7.12 0.11 -1.12
C GLY A 28 6.62 -0.85 -0.04
N VAL A 29 6.30 -0.31 1.14
CA VAL A 29 5.77 -1.07 2.28
C VAL A 29 4.46 -1.76 1.91
N TYR A 30 3.56 -1.06 1.22
CA TYR A 30 2.30 -1.62 0.75
C TYR A 30 2.52 -2.86 -0.13
N TYR A 31 3.43 -2.76 -1.10
CA TYR A 31 3.76 -3.82 -2.03
C TYR A 31 4.28 -5.07 -1.29
N ASN A 32 5.18 -4.88 -0.32
CA ASN A 32 5.74 -5.99 0.47
C ASN A 32 4.67 -6.72 1.29
N ILE A 33 3.71 -5.99 1.87
CA ILE A 33 2.57 -6.59 2.58
C ILE A 33 1.70 -7.37 1.59
N PHE A 34 1.36 -6.75 0.45
CA PHE A 34 0.50 -7.35 -0.56
C PHE A 34 1.09 -8.65 -1.15
N GLN A 35 2.39 -8.67 -1.44
CA GLN A 35 3.10 -9.87 -1.91
C GLN A 35 3.03 -11.03 -0.89
N ARG A 36 3.10 -10.72 0.41
CA ARG A 36 2.97 -11.73 1.48
C ARG A 36 1.55 -12.28 1.58
N THR A 37 0.55 -11.44 1.32
CA THR A 37 -0.85 -11.88 1.32
C THR A 37 -1.17 -12.82 0.16
N LEU A 38 -0.53 -12.66 -1.00
CA LEU A 38 -0.73 -13.52 -2.17
C LEU A 38 -0.02 -14.89 -2.10
N SER A 39 0.94 -15.04 -1.19
CA SER A 39 1.74 -16.27 -1.05
C SER A 39 1.14 -17.25 -0.03
N ASN A 40 -0.13 -17.08 0.31
CA ASN A 40 -0.85 -17.86 1.33
C ASN A 40 -2.12 -18.50 0.75
#